data_AF-A0AAF0MER6-F1
#
_entry.id   AF-A0AAF0MER6-F1
#
_cell.length_a   1.000
_cell.length_b   1.000
_cell.length_c   1.000
_cell.angle_alpha   90.00
_cell.angle_beta   90.00
_cell.angle_gamma   90.00
#
_symmetry.space_group_name_H-M   'P 1'
#
loop_
_entity.id
_entity.type
_entity.pdbx_description
1 polymer ?
#
loop_
_entity_poly.entity_id
_entity_poly.type
_entity_poly.pdbx_seq_one_letter_code
_entity_poly.pdbx_strand_id
1 'polypeptide(L)'
;MDLTAARTLAETLIEKHISHKGYTFEFDRAQQRLGACHYRTKTITMSPAFVESADEYAVEQVVLHEIAHVVAGSAAKHGPVWKSVAASLGYKGGTTGHNPAHAAKRDEAVAKALSQVEAMQDRTEGEFLAGERVRIGSHEGIFIEKKNTRAHIWDQRSERLFAARLVELARVNGDGKSAKETERDALLKKAIAASKRTGLRTDGAILVGEHVRPAELYKQFTGLLIEVQPSKRRGGDKTAVIIRDVTGEGIRMPYKHIFRAPGAFQPKVDVQVGATIEPDDKVIIVKPRSKYNGVTGTIEREAGEAGQSWRIRLDNNAGILTAPKSLVRKVA
;
A
#
# COMPACT_ATOMS: atom_id res chain seq x y z
N MET A 1 36.39 -10.95 -18.80
CA MET A 1 37.37 -11.60 -19.71
C MET A 1 36.97 -13.07 -19.91
N ASP A 2 37.31 -13.70 -21.03
CA ASP A 2 37.10 -15.15 -21.20
C ASP A 2 37.96 -15.98 -20.24
N LEU A 3 37.43 -17.08 -19.71
CA LEU A 3 38.10 -17.93 -18.72
C LEU A 3 39.38 -18.57 -19.27
N THR A 4 39.42 -18.92 -20.55
CA THR A 4 40.61 -19.49 -21.19
C THR A 4 41.74 -18.48 -21.22
N ALA A 5 41.43 -17.25 -21.64
CA ALA A 5 42.41 -16.16 -21.69
C ALA A 5 42.93 -15.81 -20.29
N ALA A 6 42.05 -15.78 -19.29
CA ALA A 6 42.43 -15.51 -17.91
C ALA A 6 43.34 -16.62 -17.32
N ARG A 7 43.09 -17.89 -17.66
CA ARG A 7 43.97 -19.00 -17.29
C ARG A 7 45.35 -18.84 -17.90
N THR A 8 45.43 -18.58 -19.21
CA THR A 8 46.71 -18.36 -19.90
C THR A 8 47.50 -17.21 -19.29
N LEU A 9 46.83 -16.10 -18.96
CA LEU A 9 47.44 -14.96 -18.28
C LEU A 9 48.00 -15.35 -16.91
N ALA A 10 47.19 -16.05 -16.10
CA ALA A 10 47.60 -16.47 -14.76
C ALA A 10 48.80 -17.43 -14.80
N GLU A 11 48.76 -18.44 -15.67
CA GLU A 11 49.85 -19.40 -15.84
C GLU A 11 51.14 -18.71 -16.33
N THR A 12 51.02 -17.73 -17.24
CA THR A 12 52.17 -16.92 -17.71
C THR A 12 52.79 -16.10 -16.57
N LEU A 13 51.98 -15.48 -15.72
CA LEU A 13 52.47 -14.70 -14.58
C LEU A 13 53.11 -15.59 -13.50
N ILE A 14 52.53 -16.77 -13.23
CA ILE A 14 53.11 -17.75 -12.32
C ILE A 14 54.48 -18.20 -12.82
N GLU A 15 54.59 -18.56 -14.10
CA GLU A 15 55.86 -18.97 -14.71
C GLU A 15 56.91 -17.85 -14.62
N LYS A 16 56.51 -16.62 -14.95
CA LYS A 16 57.39 -15.45 -14.93
C LYS A 16 57.95 -15.14 -13.53
N HIS A 17 57.13 -15.26 -12.48
CA HIS A 17 57.50 -14.74 -11.16
C HIS A 17 57.87 -15.82 -10.14
N ILE A 18 57.29 -17.01 -10.24
CA ILE A 18 57.38 -18.06 -9.21
C ILE A 18 57.49 -19.48 -9.78
N SER A 19 57.99 -19.67 -11.00
CA SER A 19 58.18 -21.02 -11.62
C SER A 19 58.89 -22.02 -10.70
N HIS A 20 59.95 -21.58 -10.02
CA HIS A 20 60.73 -22.39 -9.08
C HIS A 20 60.01 -22.78 -7.77
N LYS A 21 58.82 -22.22 -7.49
CA LYS A 21 58.06 -22.52 -6.26
C LYS A 21 57.11 -23.71 -6.41
N GLY A 22 56.79 -24.10 -7.66
CA GLY A 22 55.89 -25.21 -8.00
C GLY A 22 54.43 -24.92 -7.68
N TYR A 23 53.95 -23.69 -7.94
CA TYR A 23 52.54 -23.33 -7.80
C TYR A 23 51.79 -23.54 -9.12
N THR A 24 50.52 -23.94 -9.03
CA THR A 24 49.62 -24.10 -10.18
C THR A 24 48.42 -23.16 -10.10
N PHE A 25 47.68 -23.01 -11.21
CA PHE A 25 46.49 -22.18 -11.29
C PHE A 25 45.20 -22.99 -11.51
N GLU A 26 44.16 -22.67 -10.74
CA GLU A 26 42.83 -23.26 -10.90
C GLU A 26 41.71 -22.23 -10.71
N PHE A 27 40.52 -22.54 -11.20
CA PHE A 27 39.32 -21.80 -10.84
C PHE A 27 38.65 -22.45 -9.64
N ASP A 28 38.20 -21.64 -8.68
CA ASP A 28 37.42 -22.12 -7.55
C ASP A 28 35.91 -21.87 -7.71
N ARG A 29 35.13 -22.17 -6.67
CA ARG A 29 33.68 -21.92 -6.64
C ARG A 29 33.31 -20.64 -5.90
N ALA A 30 34.28 -19.82 -5.56
CA ALA A 30 34.03 -18.68 -4.69
C ALA A 30 33.22 -17.62 -5.42
N GLN A 31 32.25 -17.05 -4.72
CA GLN A 31 31.37 -16.04 -5.29
C GLN A 31 31.79 -14.62 -4.90
N GLN A 32 32.52 -14.46 -3.78
CA GLN A 32 32.86 -13.15 -3.21
C GLN A 32 34.34 -12.79 -3.31
N ARG A 33 35.24 -13.68 -2.84
CA ARG A 33 36.68 -13.46 -2.95
C ARG A 33 37.13 -13.47 -4.41
N LEU A 34 38.11 -12.64 -4.73
CA LEU A 34 38.63 -12.54 -6.09
C LEU A 34 39.54 -13.73 -6.41
N GLY A 35 40.58 -13.90 -5.58
CA GLY A 35 41.52 -15.01 -5.64
C GLY A 35 41.89 -15.51 -4.24
N ALA A 36 42.71 -16.56 -4.22
CA ALA A 36 43.30 -17.10 -3.00
C ALA A 36 44.59 -17.86 -3.28
N CYS A 37 45.58 -17.68 -2.41
CA CYS A 37 46.80 -18.46 -2.37
C CYS A 37 46.68 -19.61 -1.35
N HIS A 38 46.73 -20.86 -1.83
CA HIS A 38 46.71 -22.07 -1.00
C HIS A 38 48.12 -22.62 -0.79
N TYR A 39 48.73 -22.29 0.34
CA TYR A 39 50.10 -22.69 0.66
C TYR A 39 50.31 -24.20 0.76
N ARG A 40 49.29 -24.96 1.21
CA ARG A 40 49.39 -26.41 1.40
C ARG A 40 49.40 -27.18 0.08
N THR A 41 48.51 -26.83 -0.84
CA THR A 41 48.39 -27.50 -2.15
C THR A 41 49.27 -26.85 -3.21
N LYS A 42 49.90 -25.71 -2.89
CA LYS A 42 50.62 -24.85 -3.83
C LYS A 42 49.76 -24.47 -5.03
N THR A 43 48.58 -23.93 -4.75
CA THR A 43 47.61 -23.57 -5.80
C THR A 43 47.20 -22.13 -5.61
N ILE A 44 47.18 -21.35 -6.69
CA ILE A 44 46.51 -20.06 -6.76
C ILE A 44 45.15 -20.29 -7.41
N THR A 45 44.08 -19.88 -6.73
CA THR A 45 42.73 -19.98 -7.25
C THR A 45 42.13 -18.63 -7.53
N MET A 46 41.22 -18.56 -8.50
CA MET A 46 40.44 -17.36 -8.80
C MET A 46 38.96 -17.70 -9.02
N SER A 47 38.08 -16.76 -8.70
CA SER A 47 36.63 -16.90 -8.90
C SER A 47 36.25 -16.73 -10.39
N PRO A 48 35.57 -17.70 -11.02
CA PRO A 48 35.02 -17.53 -12.37
C PRO A 48 34.09 -16.33 -12.49
N ALA A 49 33.23 -16.12 -11.49
CA ALA A 49 32.26 -15.02 -11.48
C ALA A 49 32.94 -13.63 -11.48
N PHE A 50 34.11 -13.52 -10.85
CA PHE A 50 34.92 -12.31 -10.95
C PHE A 50 35.53 -12.17 -12.35
N VAL A 51 36.16 -13.22 -12.88
CA VAL A 51 36.86 -13.16 -14.18
C VAL A 51 35.93 -12.78 -15.32
N GLU A 52 34.73 -13.35 -15.34
CA GLU A 52 33.72 -13.05 -16.37
C GLU A 52 33.30 -11.58 -16.35
N SER A 53 33.24 -10.96 -15.16
CA SER A 53 32.82 -9.57 -14.97
C SER A 53 33.96 -8.54 -14.96
N ALA A 54 35.21 -8.98 -14.97
CA ALA A 54 36.40 -8.14 -14.90
C ALA A 54 37.08 -7.96 -16.26
N ASP A 55 37.80 -6.85 -16.42
CA ASP A 55 38.74 -6.65 -17.51
C ASP A 55 40.07 -7.40 -17.25
N GLU A 56 40.90 -7.50 -18.30
CA GLU A 56 42.20 -8.19 -18.22
C GLU A 56 43.10 -7.59 -17.14
N TYR A 57 43.11 -6.25 -17.02
CA TYR A 57 43.92 -5.56 -16.03
C TYR A 57 43.52 -5.93 -14.59
N ALA A 58 42.23 -5.95 -14.27
CA ALA A 58 41.75 -6.34 -12.95
C ALA A 58 42.09 -7.81 -12.63
N VAL A 59 42.01 -8.70 -13.61
CA VAL A 59 42.43 -10.10 -13.48
C VAL A 59 43.93 -10.21 -13.20
N GLU A 60 44.76 -9.50 -13.97
CA GLU A 60 46.22 -9.43 -13.77
C GLU A 60 46.55 -9.00 -12.34
N GLN A 61 45.90 -7.93 -11.85
CA GLN A 61 46.14 -7.41 -10.50
C GLN A 61 45.81 -8.42 -9.41
N VAL A 62 44.75 -9.23 -9.57
CA VAL A 62 44.41 -10.29 -8.61
C VAL A 62 45.45 -11.40 -8.63
N VAL A 63 45.90 -11.82 -9.81
CA VAL A 63 46.96 -12.83 -9.90
C VAL A 63 48.25 -12.34 -9.26
N LEU A 64 48.66 -11.10 -9.51
CA LEU A 64 49.83 -10.49 -8.89
C LEU A 64 49.70 -10.38 -7.36
N HIS A 65 48.49 -10.11 -6.85
CA HIS A 65 48.20 -10.13 -5.41
C HIS A 65 48.48 -11.51 -4.78
N GLU A 66 48.00 -12.58 -5.42
CA GLU A 66 48.21 -13.93 -4.91
C GLU A 66 49.67 -14.39 -5.08
N ILE A 67 50.35 -14.01 -6.17
CA ILE A 67 51.78 -14.25 -6.35
C ILE A 67 52.59 -13.53 -5.26
N ALA A 68 52.21 -12.31 -4.89
CA ALA A 68 52.86 -11.59 -3.80
C ALA A 68 52.73 -12.33 -2.46
N HIS A 69 51.60 -13.00 -2.21
CA HIS A 69 51.42 -13.88 -1.05
C HIS A 69 52.34 -15.10 -1.09
N VAL A 70 52.60 -15.67 -2.27
CA VAL A 70 53.56 -16.78 -2.43
C VAL A 70 54.98 -16.32 -2.12
N VAL A 71 55.40 -15.17 -2.66
CA VAL A 71 56.76 -14.65 -2.53
C VAL A 71 57.06 -14.15 -1.11
N ALA A 72 56.13 -13.41 -0.51
CA ALA A 72 56.30 -12.87 0.85
C ALA A 72 56.14 -13.94 1.96
N GLY A 73 55.44 -15.03 1.65
CA GLY A 73 55.15 -16.12 2.59
C GLY A 73 53.95 -15.83 3.51
N SER A 74 53.37 -16.90 4.06
CA SER A 74 52.10 -16.85 4.81
C SER A 74 52.17 -15.98 6.08
N ALA A 75 53.33 -15.93 6.74
CA ALA A 75 53.53 -15.12 7.94
C ALA A 75 53.47 -13.61 7.68
N ALA A 76 53.79 -13.18 6.45
CA ALA A 76 53.84 -11.75 6.10
C ALA A 76 52.45 -11.12 6.01
N LYS A 77 51.39 -11.91 5.75
CA LYS A 77 50.02 -11.41 5.50
C LYS A 77 50.05 -10.24 4.50
N HIS A 78 49.39 -9.11 4.80
CA HIS A 78 49.49 -7.85 4.04
C HIS A 78 50.44 -6.83 4.70
N GLY A 79 51.44 -7.32 5.45
CA GLY A 79 52.44 -6.51 6.15
C GLY A 79 53.47 -5.85 5.21
N PRO A 80 54.47 -5.15 5.76
CA PRO A 80 55.45 -4.38 4.98
C PRO A 80 56.18 -5.20 3.91
N VAL A 81 56.54 -6.46 4.23
CA VAL A 81 57.19 -7.39 3.30
C VAL A 81 56.30 -7.66 2.10
N TRP A 82 55.01 -7.96 2.33
CA TRP A 82 54.05 -8.21 1.25
C TRP A 82 53.84 -6.97 0.38
N LYS A 83 53.72 -5.77 0.99
CA LYS A 83 53.54 -4.52 0.23
C LYS A 83 54.74 -4.23 -0.68
N SER A 84 55.95 -4.44 -0.17
CA SER A 84 57.19 -4.27 -0.95
C SER A 84 57.23 -5.24 -2.13
N VAL A 85 56.90 -6.50 -1.89
CA VAL A 85 56.84 -7.53 -2.94
C VAL A 85 55.76 -7.21 -3.96
N ALA A 86 54.54 -6.92 -3.53
CA ALA A 86 53.41 -6.59 -4.40
C ALA A 86 53.74 -5.41 -5.33
N ALA A 87 54.31 -4.33 -4.78
CA ALA A 87 54.74 -3.19 -5.58
C ALA A 87 55.82 -3.57 -6.61
N SER A 88 56.80 -4.39 -6.22
CA SER A 88 57.86 -4.85 -7.13
C SER A 88 57.34 -5.73 -8.28
N LEU A 89 56.22 -6.42 -8.07
CA LEU A 89 55.54 -7.23 -9.07
C LEU A 89 54.64 -6.41 -10.00
N GLY A 90 54.46 -5.10 -9.75
CA GLY A 90 53.56 -4.24 -10.53
C GLY A 90 52.12 -4.22 -10.02
N TYR A 91 51.85 -4.74 -8.82
CA TYR A 91 50.55 -4.59 -8.17
C TYR A 91 50.34 -3.14 -7.73
N LYS A 92 49.22 -2.54 -8.14
CA LYS A 92 48.83 -1.15 -7.87
C LYS A 92 47.59 -1.04 -6.98
N GLY A 93 47.00 -2.16 -6.57
CA GLY A 93 45.79 -2.20 -5.73
C GLY A 93 46.04 -2.04 -4.23
N GLY A 94 44.95 -2.04 -3.45
CA GLY A 94 44.99 -2.03 -1.98
C GLY A 94 45.17 -3.42 -1.36
N THR A 95 45.02 -3.55 -0.04
CA THR A 95 45.13 -4.87 0.64
C THR A 95 43.89 -5.75 0.46
N THR A 96 42.77 -5.18 0.01
CA THR A 96 41.52 -5.88 -0.27
C THR A 96 41.11 -5.62 -1.71
N GLY A 97 40.99 -6.67 -2.51
CA GLY A 97 40.40 -6.57 -3.84
C GLY A 97 38.89 -6.31 -3.75
N HIS A 98 38.40 -5.37 -4.56
CA HIS A 98 36.97 -5.09 -4.68
C HIS A 98 36.37 -5.91 -5.83
N ASN A 99 35.31 -6.68 -5.56
CA ASN A 99 34.62 -7.43 -6.60
C ASN A 99 33.53 -6.53 -7.24
N PRO A 100 33.69 -6.08 -8.50
CA PRO A 100 32.70 -5.21 -9.14
C PRO A 100 31.32 -5.88 -9.25
N ALA A 101 31.25 -7.21 -9.37
CA ALA A 101 29.98 -7.94 -9.37
C ALA A 101 29.22 -7.84 -8.04
N HIS A 102 29.93 -7.71 -6.91
CA HIS A 102 29.28 -7.46 -5.61
C HIS A 102 28.96 -6.00 -5.38
N ALA A 103 29.71 -5.08 -5.98
CA ALA A 103 29.35 -3.66 -5.98
C ALA A 103 27.97 -3.49 -6.61
N ALA A 104 27.78 -4.05 -7.82
CA ALA A 104 26.50 -4.03 -8.52
C ALA A 104 25.37 -4.70 -7.70
N LYS A 105 25.62 -5.88 -7.11
CA LYS A 105 24.62 -6.54 -6.25
C LYS A 105 24.31 -5.77 -4.97
N ARG A 106 25.30 -5.10 -4.38
CA ARG A 106 25.14 -4.26 -3.20
C ARG A 106 24.34 -3.02 -3.56
N ASP A 107 24.68 -2.35 -4.66
CA ASP A 107 24.00 -1.14 -5.13
C ASP A 107 22.55 -1.46 -5.52
N GLU A 108 22.31 -2.61 -6.16
CA GLU A 108 20.97 -3.14 -6.41
C GLU A 108 20.21 -3.44 -5.11
N ALA A 109 20.86 -4.06 -4.13
CA ALA A 109 20.26 -4.33 -2.82
C ALA A 109 19.96 -3.04 -2.03
N VAL A 110 20.83 -2.03 -2.12
CA VAL A 110 20.64 -0.71 -1.52
C VAL A 110 19.53 0.04 -2.22
N ALA A 111 19.49 0.03 -3.56
CA ALA A 111 18.41 0.63 -4.34
C ALA A 111 17.06 -0.05 -4.03
N LYS A 112 17.05 -1.38 -3.90
CA LYS A 112 15.87 -2.15 -3.49
C LYS A 112 15.43 -1.81 -2.07
N ALA A 113 16.37 -1.68 -1.12
CA ALA A 113 16.05 -1.30 0.24
C ALA A 113 15.52 0.14 0.33
N LEU A 114 16.14 1.08 -0.39
CA LEU A 114 15.67 2.47 -0.48
C LEU A 114 14.28 2.56 -1.12
N SER A 115 14.05 1.83 -2.22
CA SER A 115 12.73 1.71 -2.85
C SER A 115 11.68 1.11 -1.90
N GLN A 116 12.04 0.12 -1.08
CA GLN A 116 11.16 -0.43 -0.07
C GLN A 116 10.84 0.58 1.04
N VAL A 117 11.82 1.37 1.48
CA VAL A 117 11.61 2.44 2.47
C VAL A 117 10.73 3.55 1.89
N GLU A 118 10.95 3.94 0.65
CA GLU A 118 10.13 4.94 -0.06
C GLU A 118 8.70 4.42 -0.26
N ALA A 119 8.52 3.16 -0.67
CA ALA A 119 7.21 2.50 -0.74
C ALA A 119 6.53 2.35 0.62
N MET A 120 7.30 2.27 1.72
CA MET A 120 6.75 2.29 3.09
C MET A 120 6.19 3.67 3.47
N GLN A 121 6.70 4.76 2.89
CA GLN A 121 6.18 6.11 3.12
C GLN A 121 4.82 6.35 2.41
N ASP A 122 4.57 5.64 1.30
CA ASP A 122 3.33 5.73 0.50
C ASP A 122 2.32 4.61 0.77
N ARG A 123 2.41 3.98 1.94
CA ARG A 123 1.40 2.99 2.35
C ARG A 123 0.02 3.62 2.40
N THR A 124 -0.95 3.00 1.75
CA THR A 124 -2.36 3.39 1.83
C THR A 124 -3.14 2.53 2.83
N GLU A 125 -2.66 1.30 3.14
CA GLU A 125 -3.32 0.31 3.98
C GLU A 125 -2.43 -0.29 5.10
N GLY A 126 -3.05 -0.90 6.13
CA GLY A 126 -2.40 -1.58 7.26
C GLY A 126 -2.19 -0.71 8.52
N GLU A 127 -1.44 -1.18 9.53
CA GLU A 127 -1.15 -0.41 10.77
C GLU A 127 -0.21 0.78 10.52
N PHE A 128 -0.42 1.88 11.26
CA PHE A 128 0.38 3.11 11.19
C PHE A 128 1.78 2.91 11.79
N LEU A 129 2.80 3.47 11.13
CA LEU A 129 4.17 3.50 11.62
C LEU A 129 4.54 4.86 12.19
N ALA A 130 5.45 4.87 13.17
CA ALA A 130 6.03 6.08 13.73
C ALA A 130 6.68 6.91 12.61
N GLY A 131 6.36 8.20 12.53
CA GLY A 131 6.80 9.09 11.46
C GLY A 131 5.80 9.26 10.30
N GLU A 132 4.77 8.41 10.18
CA GLU A 132 3.76 8.55 9.13
C GLU A 132 2.92 9.82 9.33
N ARG A 133 2.62 10.53 8.23
CA ARG A 133 1.67 11.64 8.25
C ARG A 133 0.25 11.12 8.29
N VAL A 134 -0.49 11.58 9.29
CA VAL A 134 -1.86 11.16 9.56
C VAL A 134 -2.78 12.36 9.71
N ARG A 135 -4.04 12.19 9.34
CA ARG A 135 -5.11 13.19 9.44
C ARG A 135 -6.22 12.70 10.37
N ILE A 136 -6.75 13.63 11.16
CA ILE A 136 -8.00 13.49 11.91
C ILE A 136 -8.87 14.70 11.64
N GLY A 137 -10.00 14.49 10.97
CA GLY A 137 -10.88 15.59 10.57
C GLY A 137 -10.12 16.64 9.76
N SER A 138 -10.00 17.86 10.28
CA SER A 138 -9.26 18.97 9.66
C SER A 138 -7.79 19.09 10.10
N HIS A 139 -7.32 18.25 11.02
CA HIS A 139 -6.00 18.35 11.64
C HIS A 139 -5.06 17.30 11.04
N GLU A 140 -3.82 17.68 10.77
CA GLU A 140 -2.76 16.80 10.27
C GLU A 140 -1.59 16.79 11.25
N GLY A 141 -0.92 15.65 11.37
CA GLY A 141 0.24 15.49 12.24
C GLY A 141 1.03 14.23 11.93
N ILE A 142 2.09 14.01 12.71
CA ILE A 142 2.98 12.86 12.60
C ILE A 142 2.57 11.84 13.65
N PHE A 143 2.26 10.62 13.23
CA PHE A 143 2.01 9.51 14.14
C PHE A 143 3.29 9.16 14.91
N ILE A 144 3.21 9.06 16.24
CA ILE A 144 4.35 8.72 17.10
C ILE A 144 4.25 7.27 17.57
N GLU A 145 3.17 6.95 18.28
CA GLU A 145 3.01 5.62 18.89
C GLU A 145 1.52 5.28 19.11
N LYS A 146 1.23 3.98 19.15
CA LYS A 146 -0.08 3.43 19.51
C LYS A 146 -0.11 3.15 21.02
N LYS A 147 -1.10 3.70 21.72
CA LYS A 147 -1.47 3.33 23.09
C LYS A 147 -2.85 2.70 23.12
N ASN A 148 -2.89 1.37 23.06
CA ASN A 148 -4.11 0.57 23.08
C ASN A 148 -5.08 0.97 21.93
N THR A 149 -6.21 1.62 22.25
CA THR A 149 -7.20 2.12 21.27
C THR A 149 -6.93 3.54 20.80
N ARG A 150 -5.87 4.19 21.31
CA ARG A 150 -5.47 5.56 20.97
C ARG A 150 -4.11 5.60 20.29
N ALA A 151 -3.83 6.72 19.64
CA ALA A 151 -2.57 7.07 19.02
C ALA A 151 -2.10 8.43 19.53
N HIS A 152 -0.81 8.55 19.77
CA HIS A 152 -0.14 9.83 19.99
C HIS A 152 0.35 10.39 18.67
N ILE A 153 0.06 11.67 18.46
CA ILE A 153 0.30 12.36 17.20
C ILE A 153 0.93 13.70 17.53
N TRP A 154 2.02 14.02 16.85
CA TRP A 154 2.67 15.31 16.94
C TRP A 154 2.12 16.25 15.88
N ASP A 155 1.52 17.37 16.29
CA ASP A 155 1.13 18.44 15.38
C ASP A 155 2.31 19.39 15.17
N GLN A 156 2.75 19.52 13.93
CA GLN A 156 3.87 20.39 13.56
C GLN A 156 3.49 21.88 13.60
N ARG A 157 2.21 22.24 13.44
CA ARG A 157 1.77 23.65 13.47
C ARG A 157 1.63 24.20 14.87
N SER A 158 1.10 23.39 15.78
CA SER A 158 0.88 23.81 17.16
C SER A 158 1.98 23.35 18.12
N GLU A 159 2.96 22.58 17.62
CA GLU A 159 4.09 22.00 18.38
C GLU A 159 3.63 21.27 19.65
N ARG A 160 2.54 20.51 19.52
CA ARG A 160 1.90 19.82 20.64
C ARG A 160 1.62 18.36 20.31
N LEU A 161 1.63 17.54 21.36
CA LEU A 161 1.22 16.15 21.29
C LEU A 161 -0.30 16.04 21.51
N PHE A 162 -0.97 15.34 20.61
CA PHE A 162 -2.41 15.04 20.68
C PHE A 162 -2.66 13.55 20.76
N ALA A 163 -3.66 13.16 21.54
CA ALA A 163 -4.09 11.78 21.65
C ALA A 163 -5.45 11.58 20.99
N ALA A 164 -5.52 10.70 19.99
CA ALA A 164 -6.75 10.44 19.24
C ALA A 164 -7.08 8.96 19.15
N ARG A 165 -8.31 8.61 18.75
CA ARG A 165 -8.68 7.20 18.56
C ARG A 165 -8.04 6.65 17.30
N LEU A 166 -7.44 5.46 17.40
CA LEU A 166 -6.72 4.84 16.29
C LEU A 166 -7.63 4.63 15.06
N VAL A 167 -8.92 4.36 15.28
CA VAL A 167 -9.92 4.12 14.23
C VAL A 167 -10.36 5.38 13.47
N GLU A 168 -10.11 6.56 14.03
CA GLU A 168 -10.46 7.86 13.42
C GLU A 168 -9.32 8.44 12.58
N LEU A 169 -8.14 7.81 12.63
CA LEU A 169 -6.99 8.22 11.84
C LEU A 169 -7.13 7.80 10.38
N ALA A 170 -6.78 8.72 9.49
CA ALA A 170 -6.61 8.49 8.07
C ALA A 170 -5.17 8.80 7.65
N ARG A 171 -4.64 8.08 6.65
CA ARG A 171 -3.35 8.43 6.05
C ARG A 171 -3.50 9.61 5.11
N VAL A 172 -2.54 10.53 5.14
CA VAL A 172 -2.57 11.75 4.28
C VAL A 172 -2.35 11.40 2.81
N ASN A 173 -1.54 10.38 2.51
CA ASN A 173 -1.22 9.95 1.13
C ASN A 173 -2.16 8.85 0.58
N GLY A 174 -3.11 8.35 1.38
CA GLY A 174 -4.14 7.41 0.92
C GLY A 174 -5.43 8.11 0.46
N ASP A 175 -6.49 7.34 0.22
CA ASP A 175 -7.83 7.82 -0.16
C ASP A 175 -8.48 8.81 0.82
N GLY A 176 -7.78 9.17 1.91
CA GLY A 176 -8.23 10.08 2.97
C GLY A 176 -9.25 9.47 3.93
N LYS A 177 -9.64 8.20 3.73
CA LYS A 177 -10.61 7.49 4.56
C LYS A 177 -9.96 6.92 5.82
N SER A 178 -10.64 7.08 6.95
CA SER A 178 -10.28 6.44 8.20
C SER A 178 -10.62 4.95 8.19
N ALA A 179 -9.94 4.14 9.00
CA ALA A 179 -10.22 2.70 9.11
C ALA A 179 -11.71 2.40 9.41
N LYS A 180 -12.36 3.26 10.21
CA LYS A 180 -13.80 3.20 10.50
C LYS A 180 -14.68 3.39 9.27
N GLU A 181 -14.29 4.25 8.34
CA GLU A 181 -15.01 4.50 7.10
C GLU A 181 -14.83 3.35 6.11
N THR A 182 -13.63 2.77 6.04
CA THR A 182 -13.35 1.60 5.20
C THR A 182 -14.14 0.37 5.63
N GLU A 183 -14.20 0.09 6.94
CA GLU A 183 -15.01 -1.00 7.51
C GLU A 183 -16.51 -0.79 7.24
N ARG A 184 -16.99 0.46 7.38
CA ARG A 184 -18.37 0.83 7.08
C ARG A 184 -18.72 0.62 5.60
N ASP A 185 -17.85 1.02 4.68
CA ASP A 185 -18.06 0.85 3.24
C ASP A 185 -18.11 -0.63 2.84
N ALA A 186 -17.26 -1.46 3.45
CA ALA A 186 -17.27 -2.91 3.25
C ALA A 186 -18.57 -3.57 3.73
N LEU A 187 -19.08 -3.18 4.91
CA LEU A 187 -20.36 -3.64 5.44
C LEU A 187 -21.54 -3.21 4.56
N LEU A 188 -21.52 -1.96 4.06
CA LEU A 188 -22.55 -1.45 3.16
C LEU A 188 -22.57 -2.23 1.83
N LYS A 189 -21.40 -2.51 1.24
CA LYS A 189 -21.25 -3.28 0.00
C LYS A 189 -21.79 -4.71 0.16
N LYS A 190 -21.52 -5.35 1.29
CA LYS A 190 -22.05 -6.68 1.63
C LYS A 190 -23.58 -6.67 1.76
N ALA A 191 -24.14 -5.64 2.39
CA ALA A 191 -25.58 -5.51 2.55
C ALA A 191 -26.31 -5.24 1.22
N ILE A 192 -25.74 -4.41 0.34
CA ILE A 192 -26.27 -4.17 -1.02
C ILE A 192 -26.26 -5.46 -1.85
N ALA A 193 -25.18 -6.26 -1.76
CA ALA A 193 -25.07 -7.53 -2.47
C ALA A 193 -26.05 -8.60 -1.95
N ALA A 194 -26.43 -8.55 -0.67
CA ALA A 194 -27.47 -9.40 -0.09
C ALA A 194 -28.88 -8.96 -0.53
N SER A 195 -29.15 -7.65 -0.50
CA SER A 195 -30.44 -7.05 -0.89
C SER A 195 -30.84 -7.37 -2.34
N LYS A 196 -29.89 -7.43 -3.29
CA LYS A 196 -30.17 -7.80 -4.69
C LYS A 196 -30.70 -9.23 -4.87
N ARG A 197 -30.53 -10.12 -3.88
CA ARG A 197 -30.94 -11.54 -3.97
C ARG A 197 -32.33 -11.83 -3.41
N THR A 198 -32.93 -10.87 -2.70
CA THR A 198 -34.18 -11.07 -1.94
C THR A 198 -35.26 -10.17 -2.50
N GLY A 199 -35.83 -10.56 -3.64
CA GLY A 199 -37.08 -9.99 -4.13
C GLY A 199 -38.25 -10.43 -3.26
N LEU A 200 -39.06 -9.45 -2.84
CA LEU A 200 -40.44 -9.52 -2.35
C LEU A 200 -40.82 -10.75 -1.51
N ARG A 201 -40.56 -10.70 -0.20
CA ARG A 201 -41.30 -11.48 0.80
C ARG A 201 -41.86 -10.55 1.87
N THR A 202 -43.17 -10.41 1.91
CA THR A 202 -43.89 -9.61 2.92
C THR A 202 -44.09 -10.37 4.24
N ASP A 203 -43.95 -11.70 4.20
CA ASP A 203 -44.31 -12.62 5.27
C ASP A 203 -43.21 -13.70 5.44
N GLY A 204 -42.66 -13.80 6.66
CA GLY A 204 -41.50 -14.65 6.99
C GLY A 204 -40.42 -13.93 7.82
N ALA A 205 -39.37 -14.63 8.24
CA ALA A 205 -38.25 -14.07 9.01
C ALA A 205 -37.55 -12.90 8.30
N ILE A 206 -37.18 -11.86 9.04
CA ILE A 206 -36.50 -10.66 8.52
C ILE A 206 -35.07 -11.00 8.11
N LEU A 207 -34.71 -10.78 6.85
CA LEU A 207 -33.42 -11.18 6.32
C LEU A 207 -32.38 -10.05 6.41
N VAL A 208 -31.10 -10.44 6.49
CA VAL A 208 -29.97 -9.51 6.35
C VAL A 208 -30.06 -8.82 5.00
N GLY A 209 -30.01 -7.48 5.00
CA GLY A 209 -30.21 -6.62 3.84
C GLY A 209 -31.58 -5.93 3.81
N GLU A 210 -32.51 -6.26 4.71
CA GLU A 210 -33.80 -5.56 4.83
C GLU A 210 -33.71 -4.34 5.76
N HIS A 211 -34.52 -3.31 5.49
CA HIS A 211 -34.68 -2.18 6.41
C HIS A 211 -35.61 -2.57 7.54
N VAL A 212 -35.22 -2.18 8.75
CA VAL A 212 -35.90 -2.56 9.99
C VAL A 212 -36.14 -1.36 10.88
N ARG A 213 -37.18 -1.47 11.69
CA ARG A 213 -37.52 -0.54 12.78
C ARG A 213 -37.59 -1.32 14.10
N PRO A 214 -37.27 -0.70 15.23
CA PRO A 214 -37.40 -1.36 16.53
C PRO A 214 -38.86 -1.43 16.99
N ALA A 215 -39.14 -2.27 17.99
CA ALA A 215 -40.41 -2.30 18.71
C ALA A 215 -40.73 -0.92 19.34
N GLU A 216 -42.01 -0.64 19.60
CA GLU A 216 -42.47 0.68 20.11
C GLU A 216 -41.82 1.09 21.43
N LEU A 217 -41.46 0.13 22.28
CA LEU A 217 -40.78 0.34 23.56
C LEU A 217 -39.33 0.86 23.45
N TYR A 218 -38.77 0.94 22.24
CA TYR A 218 -37.44 1.52 21.99
C TYR A 218 -37.57 2.92 21.37
N LYS A 219 -36.51 3.73 21.51
CA LYS A 219 -36.39 4.98 20.75
C LYS A 219 -36.46 4.64 19.26
N GLN A 220 -37.44 5.19 18.57
CA GLN A 220 -37.72 4.87 17.17
C GLN A 220 -36.57 5.28 16.24
N PHE A 221 -36.23 4.39 15.30
CA PHE A 221 -35.26 4.65 14.24
C PHE A 221 -35.50 3.71 13.06
N THR A 222 -34.93 4.05 11.90
CA THR A 222 -34.84 3.16 10.74
C THR A 222 -33.38 2.83 10.47
N GLY A 223 -33.13 1.61 9.99
CA GLY A 223 -31.79 1.18 9.65
C GLY A 223 -31.75 -0.14 8.90
N LEU A 224 -30.60 -0.43 8.31
CA LEU A 224 -30.35 -1.63 7.52
C LEU A 224 -29.89 -2.78 8.43
N LEU A 225 -30.59 -3.91 8.41
CA LEU A 225 -30.16 -5.12 9.10
C LEU A 225 -28.95 -5.72 8.36
N ILE A 226 -27.80 -5.81 9.02
CA ILE A 226 -26.53 -6.22 8.37
C ILE A 226 -26.03 -7.56 8.86
N GLU A 227 -26.40 -7.95 10.08
CA GLU A 227 -26.03 -9.26 10.63
C GLU A 227 -27.03 -9.71 11.69
N VAL A 228 -27.22 -11.03 11.79
CA VAL A 228 -27.95 -11.67 12.89
C VAL A 228 -27.02 -12.65 13.58
N GLN A 229 -26.62 -12.34 14.80
CA GLN A 229 -25.68 -13.13 15.59
C GLN A 229 -26.45 -14.14 16.47
N PRO A 230 -26.03 -15.41 16.53
CA PRO A 230 -26.62 -16.39 17.43
C PRO A 230 -26.26 -16.09 18.89
N SER A 231 -27.16 -16.43 19.82
CA SER A 231 -26.87 -16.34 21.26
C SER A 231 -25.76 -17.31 21.65
N LYS A 232 -24.85 -16.86 22.52
CA LYS A 232 -23.81 -17.69 23.14
C LYS A 232 -24.38 -18.69 24.16
N ARG A 233 -25.59 -18.45 24.68
CA ARG A 233 -26.31 -19.37 25.58
C ARG A 233 -27.27 -20.24 24.77
N ARG A 234 -27.27 -21.56 25.04
CA ARG A 234 -28.22 -22.53 24.45
C ARG A 234 -29.65 -22.08 24.78
N GLY A 235 -30.42 -21.73 23.75
CA GLY A 235 -31.80 -21.22 23.88
C GLY A 235 -31.96 -19.71 24.04
N GLY A 236 -30.89 -18.90 23.99
CA GLY A 236 -30.99 -17.45 24.09
C GLY A 236 -31.39 -16.76 22.77
N ASP A 237 -31.91 -15.53 22.88
CA ASP A 237 -32.38 -14.74 21.75
C ASP A 237 -31.23 -14.32 20.80
N LYS A 238 -31.48 -14.38 19.49
CA LYS A 238 -30.56 -13.86 18.47
C LYS A 238 -30.41 -12.34 18.60
N THR A 239 -29.23 -11.81 18.27
CA THR A 239 -28.96 -10.37 18.28
C THR A 239 -28.91 -9.84 16.86
N ALA A 240 -29.69 -8.81 16.56
CA ALA A 240 -29.66 -8.06 15.30
C ALA A 240 -28.61 -6.94 15.37
N VAL A 241 -27.79 -6.81 14.33
CA VAL A 241 -26.84 -5.71 14.12
C VAL A 241 -27.37 -4.83 12.99
N ILE A 242 -27.65 -3.57 13.29
CA ILE A 242 -28.34 -2.63 12.40
C ILE A 242 -27.49 -1.38 12.24
N ILE A 243 -27.35 -0.86 11.02
CA ILE A 243 -26.80 0.48 10.80
C ILE A 243 -27.95 1.45 10.59
N ARG A 244 -28.02 2.50 11.41
CA ARG A 244 -29.04 3.55 11.28
C ARG A 244 -28.92 4.32 9.97
N ASP A 245 -30.06 4.67 9.36
CA ASP A 245 -30.06 5.39 8.07
C ASP A 245 -29.56 6.83 8.20
N VAL A 246 -29.88 7.49 9.32
CA VAL A 246 -29.61 8.91 9.56
C VAL A 246 -28.23 9.14 10.15
N THR A 247 -27.85 8.38 11.18
CA THR A 247 -26.56 8.56 11.88
C THR A 247 -25.47 7.65 11.34
N GLY A 248 -25.84 6.55 10.66
CA GLY A 248 -24.90 5.51 10.24
C GLY A 248 -24.20 4.80 11.39
N GLU A 249 -24.73 4.94 12.59
CA GLU A 249 -24.26 4.28 13.80
C GLU A 249 -24.72 2.82 13.82
N GLY A 250 -23.82 1.92 14.22
CA GLY A 250 -24.12 0.50 14.42
C GLY A 250 -24.80 0.27 15.77
N ILE A 251 -26.00 -0.28 15.74
CA ILE A 251 -26.81 -0.62 16.92
C ILE A 251 -26.98 -2.13 17.01
N ARG A 252 -26.93 -2.65 18.23
CA ARG A 252 -27.20 -4.05 18.54
C ARG A 252 -28.46 -4.17 19.40
N MET A 253 -29.39 -5.03 19.01
CA MET A 253 -30.61 -5.28 19.81
C MET A 253 -31.18 -6.69 19.58
N PRO A 254 -32.07 -7.19 20.45
CA PRO A 254 -32.68 -8.51 20.27
C PRO A 254 -33.44 -8.62 18.95
N TYR A 255 -33.22 -9.70 18.19
CA TYR A 255 -33.83 -9.94 16.88
C TYR A 255 -35.36 -10.02 16.94
N LYS A 256 -35.93 -10.48 18.06
CA LYS A 256 -37.38 -10.49 18.28
C LYS A 256 -38.01 -9.10 18.43
N HIS A 257 -37.20 -8.06 18.64
CA HIS A 257 -37.67 -6.68 18.84
C HIS A 257 -37.49 -5.82 17.58
N ILE A 258 -37.20 -6.43 16.44
CA ILE A 258 -37.11 -5.72 15.15
C ILE A 258 -38.27 -6.13 14.26
N PHE A 259 -38.81 -5.15 13.54
CA PHE A 259 -39.90 -5.33 12.58
C PHE A 259 -39.46 -4.79 11.23
N ARG A 260 -40.00 -5.34 10.14
CA ARG A 260 -39.78 -4.77 8.80
C ARG A 260 -40.22 -3.31 8.82
N ALA A 261 -39.31 -2.44 8.43
CA ALA A 261 -39.70 -1.08 8.06
C ALA A 261 -40.35 -1.19 6.67
N PRO A 262 -41.53 -0.60 6.42
CA PRO A 262 -42.06 -0.49 5.06
C PRO A 262 -40.98 0.17 4.18
N GLY A 263 -40.55 -0.53 3.12
CA GLY A 263 -39.38 -0.14 2.33
C GLY A 263 -39.61 1.11 1.46
N ALA A 264 -38.53 1.87 1.28
CA ALA A 264 -38.26 2.94 0.30
C ALA A 264 -39.40 3.92 -0.02
N PHE A 265 -39.23 5.20 0.35
CA PHE A 265 -40.01 6.26 -0.29
C PHE A 265 -39.73 6.28 -1.81
N GLN A 266 -40.69 5.79 -2.60
CA GLN A 266 -40.75 5.94 -4.06
C GLN A 266 -41.65 7.14 -4.39
N PRO A 267 -41.18 8.19 -5.08
CA PRO A 267 -42.06 9.22 -5.60
C PRO A 267 -42.88 8.69 -6.78
N LYS A 268 -44.13 9.16 -6.87
CA LYS A 268 -45.22 8.70 -7.77
C LYS A 268 -45.10 9.17 -9.24
N VAL A 269 -43.90 9.39 -9.77
CA VAL A 269 -43.73 10.01 -11.10
C VAL A 269 -42.74 9.22 -11.96
N ASP A 270 -43.14 8.88 -13.19
CA ASP A 270 -42.32 8.14 -14.15
C ASP A 270 -41.11 8.96 -14.61
N VAL A 271 -39.90 8.43 -14.37
CA VAL A 271 -38.63 9.11 -14.66
C VAL A 271 -37.96 8.48 -15.88
N GLN A 272 -37.56 9.29 -16.85
CA GLN A 272 -36.78 8.84 -18.00
C GLN A 272 -35.27 8.90 -17.69
N VAL A 273 -34.62 7.73 -17.69
CA VAL A 273 -33.18 7.62 -17.43
C VAL A 273 -32.40 7.68 -18.75
N GLY A 274 -31.56 8.70 -18.92
CA GLY A 274 -30.65 8.83 -20.07
C GLY A 274 -31.12 9.76 -21.20
N ALA A 275 -32.26 10.45 -21.05
CA ALA A 275 -32.71 11.45 -22.01
C ALA A 275 -31.87 12.74 -21.93
N THR A 276 -31.56 13.34 -23.08
CA THR A 276 -30.94 14.66 -23.18
C THR A 276 -31.87 15.70 -22.55
N ILE A 277 -31.32 16.52 -21.67
CA ILE A 277 -32.04 17.51 -20.89
C ILE A 277 -31.75 18.90 -21.47
N GLU A 278 -32.80 19.61 -21.88
CA GLU A 278 -32.75 20.93 -22.48
C GLU A 278 -33.37 22.00 -21.55
N PRO A 279 -33.10 23.29 -21.75
CA PRO A 279 -33.85 24.36 -21.09
C PRO A 279 -35.36 24.18 -21.31
N ASP A 280 -36.15 24.54 -20.31
CA ASP A 280 -37.61 24.36 -20.22
C ASP A 280 -38.12 22.93 -20.00
N ASP A 281 -37.25 21.92 -19.93
CA ASP A 281 -37.65 20.56 -19.56
C ASP A 281 -38.07 20.44 -18.08
N LYS A 282 -39.09 19.60 -17.85
CA LYS A 282 -39.50 19.17 -16.51
C LYS A 282 -38.54 18.12 -15.98
N VAL A 283 -38.06 18.34 -14.75
CA VAL A 283 -37.04 17.49 -14.12
C VAL A 283 -37.34 17.19 -12.65
N ILE A 284 -36.80 16.08 -12.17
CA ILE A 284 -36.82 15.68 -10.76
C ILE A 284 -35.40 15.64 -10.21
N ILE A 285 -35.24 16.12 -8.98
CA ILE A 285 -33.96 16.16 -8.29
C ILE A 285 -33.76 14.85 -7.51
N VAL A 286 -32.73 14.11 -7.88
CA VAL A 286 -32.33 12.86 -7.23
C VAL A 286 -31.06 13.13 -6.42
N LYS A 287 -31.25 13.77 -5.26
CA LYS A 287 -30.18 14.08 -4.30
C LYS A 287 -30.48 13.39 -2.98
N PRO A 288 -30.09 12.12 -2.80
CA PRO A 288 -30.35 11.37 -1.57
C PRO A 288 -29.92 12.16 -0.33
N ARG A 289 -30.76 12.16 0.71
CA ARG A 289 -30.54 12.88 1.99
C ARG A 289 -30.59 14.42 1.91
N SER A 290 -31.12 15.00 0.82
CA SER A 290 -31.45 16.42 0.70
C SER A 290 -32.95 16.67 0.88
N LYS A 291 -33.34 17.81 1.46
CA LYS A 291 -34.76 18.26 1.47
C LYS A 291 -35.34 18.47 0.07
N TYR A 292 -34.47 18.57 -0.94
CA TYR A 292 -34.84 18.71 -2.34
C TYR A 292 -34.94 17.38 -3.08
N ASN A 293 -34.71 16.24 -2.41
CA ASN A 293 -34.82 14.93 -3.04
C ASN A 293 -36.28 14.62 -3.41
N GLY A 294 -36.53 14.28 -4.66
CA GLY A 294 -37.87 14.01 -5.20
C GLY A 294 -38.68 15.28 -5.51
N VAL A 295 -38.10 16.47 -5.39
CA VAL A 295 -38.75 17.73 -5.78
C VAL A 295 -38.64 17.92 -7.29
N THR A 296 -39.74 18.34 -7.93
CA THR A 296 -39.80 18.65 -9.36
C THR A 296 -39.57 20.14 -9.64
N GLY A 297 -39.11 20.44 -10.84
CA GLY A 297 -38.94 21.81 -11.31
C GLY A 297 -38.68 21.88 -12.81
N THR A 298 -38.50 23.10 -13.31
CA THR A 298 -38.20 23.39 -14.71
C THR A 298 -36.80 23.98 -14.83
N ILE A 299 -36.03 23.53 -15.83
CA ILE A 299 -34.68 24.05 -16.07
C ILE A 299 -34.75 25.42 -16.74
N GLU A 300 -34.07 26.41 -16.17
CA GLU A 300 -33.95 27.75 -16.79
C GLU A 300 -32.75 27.82 -17.74
N ARG A 301 -31.58 27.41 -17.26
CA ARG A 301 -30.31 27.48 -18.00
C ARG A 301 -29.21 26.68 -17.32
N GLU A 302 -28.12 26.48 -18.05
CA GLU A 302 -26.86 25.98 -17.51
C GLU A 302 -26.23 26.98 -16.51
N ALA A 303 -25.56 26.45 -15.49
CA ALA A 303 -24.92 27.22 -14.44
C ALA A 303 -23.66 26.51 -13.88
N GLY A 304 -22.84 27.27 -13.14
CA GLY A 304 -21.59 26.79 -12.53
C GLY A 304 -20.36 26.94 -13.43
N GLU A 305 -19.16 26.78 -12.84
CA GLU A 305 -17.90 26.75 -13.59
C GLU A 305 -17.96 25.66 -14.66
N ALA A 306 -17.68 26.04 -15.91
CA ALA A 306 -17.72 25.16 -17.09
C ALA A 306 -19.07 24.46 -17.37
N GLY A 307 -20.21 24.99 -16.88
CA GLY A 307 -21.55 24.48 -17.25
C GLY A 307 -21.91 23.11 -16.66
N GLN A 308 -21.30 22.73 -15.53
CA GLN A 308 -21.49 21.42 -14.89
C GLN A 308 -22.77 21.28 -14.05
N SER A 309 -23.55 22.35 -13.89
CA SER A 309 -24.79 22.36 -13.09
C SER A 309 -25.97 22.95 -13.86
N TRP A 310 -27.18 22.62 -13.41
CA TRP A 310 -28.42 23.22 -13.88
C TRP A 310 -28.94 24.23 -12.86
N ARG A 311 -29.45 25.36 -13.35
CA ARG A 311 -30.29 26.27 -12.59
C ARG A 311 -31.75 25.87 -12.80
N ILE A 312 -32.41 25.44 -11.73
CA ILE A 312 -33.74 24.82 -11.73
C ILE A 312 -34.68 25.69 -10.92
N ARG A 313 -35.81 26.08 -11.52
CA ARG A 313 -36.92 26.72 -10.81
C ARG A 313 -37.83 25.64 -10.25
N LEU A 314 -37.98 25.58 -8.92
CA LEU A 314 -38.72 24.52 -8.25
C LEU A 314 -40.23 24.78 -8.27
N ASP A 315 -41.02 23.72 -8.47
CA ASP A 315 -42.50 23.82 -8.53
C ASP A 315 -43.14 24.08 -7.15
N ASN A 316 -42.42 23.77 -6.07
CA ASN A 316 -42.93 23.88 -4.69
C ASN A 316 -42.77 25.28 -4.07
N ASN A 317 -42.66 26.33 -4.89
CA ASN A 317 -42.43 27.72 -4.45
C ASN A 317 -41.17 27.94 -3.59
N ALA A 318 -40.24 26.97 -3.53
CA ALA A 318 -39.01 27.06 -2.74
C ALA A 318 -37.88 27.83 -3.43
N GLY A 319 -38.19 28.56 -4.50
CA GLY A 319 -37.26 29.40 -5.24
C GLY A 319 -36.41 28.65 -6.27
N ILE A 320 -35.21 29.17 -6.53
CA ILE A 320 -34.29 28.63 -7.54
C ILE A 320 -33.20 27.80 -6.87
N LEU A 321 -32.97 26.59 -7.38
CA LEU A 321 -31.93 25.68 -6.94
C LEU A 321 -30.87 25.50 -8.02
N THR A 322 -29.60 25.51 -7.63
CA THR A 322 -28.51 25.07 -8.51
C THR A 322 -28.09 23.66 -8.11
N ALA A 323 -28.18 22.71 -9.05
CA ALA A 323 -27.86 21.31 -8.80
C ALA A 323 -26.93 20.75 -9.90
N PRO A 324 -25.96 19.88 -9.55
CA PRO A 324 -25.12 19.21 -10.54
C PRO A 324 -25.95 18.41 -11.54
N LYS A 325 -25.57 18.42 -12.83
CA LYS A 325 -26.28 17.68 -13.89
C LYS A 325 -26.45 16.20 -13.56
N SER A 326 -25.50 15.60 -12.83
CA SER A 326 -25.51 14.20 -12.40
C SER A 326 -26.64 13.83 -11.43
N LEU A 327 -27.26 14.81 -10.76
CA LEU A 327 -28.31 14.62 -9.74
C LEU A 327 -29.70 15.04 -10.23
N VAL A 328 -29.84 15.32 -11.53
CA VAL A 328 -31.10 15.77 -12.15
C VAL A 328 -31.54 14.72 -13.17
N ARG A 329 -32.83 14.41 -13.23
CA ARG A 329 -33.40 13.47 -14.20
C ARG A 329 -34.60 14.09 -14.89
N LYS A 330 -34.75 13.85 -16.20
CA LYS A 330 -35.91 14.29 -16.97
C LYS A 330 -37.15 13.50 -16.57
N VAL A 331 -38.24 14.21 -16.40
CA VAL A 331 -39.57 13.65 -16.17
C VAL A 331 -40.30 13.62 -17.50
N ALA A 332 -41.05 12.54 -17.76
CA ALA A 332 -41.88 12.43 -18.97
C ALA A 332 -43.03 13.43 -18.95
#